data_AF-A0A8S4QJY9-F1
#
_entry.id   AF-A0A8S4QJY9-F1
#
_cell.length_a   1.000
_cell.length_b   1.000
_cell.length_c   1.000
_cell.angle_alpha   90.00
_cell.angle_beta   90.00
_cell.angle_gamma   90.00
#
_symmetry.space_group_name_H-M   'P 1'
#
loop_
_entity.id
_entity.type
_entity.pdbx_description
1 polymer ?
#
loop_
_entity_poly.entity_id
_entity_poly.type
_entity_poly.pdbx_seq_one_letter_code
_entity_poly.pdbx_strand_id
1 'polypeptide(L)'
;MRTGQLAGYGLMIVVLFISRVGRTARAGRSGMAVSLITPYDILRLGEIEEQIKTKLSEYKIDDDEAVKVFTTVSVTRREQEAQLDNEEFEQRKRNYKIKRWIMAGVDPDAMEAG
;
A
#
# COMPACT_ATOMS: atom_id res chain seq x y z
N MET A 1 33.21 2.04 21.87
CA MET A 1 32.06 2.13 20.94
C MET A 1 30.99 1.18 21.45
N ARG A 2 29.76 1.66 21.66
CA ARG A 2 28.71 0.98 22.46
C ARG A 2 28.03 -0.15 21.67
N THR A 3 28.23 -1.40 22.08
CA THR A 3 27.52 -2.60 21.62
C THR A 3 26.22 -2.87 22.39
N GLY A 4 25.59 -1.85 22.98
CA GLY A 4 24.58 -2.01 24.02
C GLY A 4 23.12 -1.70 23.64
N GLN A 5 22.76 -1.51 22.36
CA GLN A 5 21.43 -0.96 22.02
C GLN A 5 20.54 -1.85 21.13
N LEU A 6 21.00 -3.02 20.68
CA LEU A 6 20.20 -3.87 19.79
C LEU A 6 19.18 -4.76 20.53
N ALA A 7 19.45 -5.14 21.78
CA ALA A 7 18.58 -6.04 22.56
C ALA A 7 17.20 -5.43 22.87
N GLY A 8 17.09 -4.09 22.96
CA GLY A 8 15.82 -3.42 23.25
C GLY A 8 14.86 -3.34 22.06
N TYR A 9 15.38 -3.25 20.82
CA TYR A 9 14.54 -3.13 19.63
C TYR A 9 13.91 -4.48 19.22
N GLY A 10 14.61 -5.59 19.44
CA GLY A 10 14.06 -6.93 19.19
C GLY A 10 12.81 -7.20 20.01
N LEU A 11 12.91 -6.98 21.34
CA LEU A 11 11.78 -7.15 22.27
C LEU A 11 10.56 -6.27 21.91
N MET A 12 10.80 -5.03 21.48
CA MET A 12 9.73 -4.11 21.09
C MET A 12 8.96 -4.58 19.85
N ILE A 13 9.65 -5.17 18.86
CA ILE A 13 9.01 -5.70 17.65
C ILE A 13 8.07 -6.87 17.99
N VAL A 14 8.47 -7.75 18.91
CA VAL A 14 7.65 -8.90 19.30
C VAL A 14 6.41 -8.48 20.09
N VAL A 15 6.54 -7.54 21.04
CA VAL A 15 5.40 -7.02 21.80
C VAL A 15 4.40 -6.31 20.88
N LEU A 16 4.89 -5.57 19.89
CA LEU A 16 4.05 -4.95 18.85
C LEU A 16 3.34 -6.01 18.00
N PHE A 17 4.02 -7.09 17.63
CA PHE A 17 3.42 -8.20 16.89
C PHE A 17 2.27 -8.86 17.65
N ILE A 18 2.48 -9.21 18.92
CA ILE A 18 1.46 -9.82 19.78
C ILE A 18 0.24 -8.91 19.91
N SER A 19 0.47 -7.60 20.11
CA SER A 19 -0.60 -6.62 20.24
C SER A 19 -1.38 -6.43 18.92
N ARG A 20 -0.73 -6.59 17.76
CA ARG A 20 -1.38 -6.54 16.45
C ARG A 20 -2.25 -7.78 16.22
N VAL A 21 -1.70 -8.97 16.46
CA VAL A 21 -2.41 -10.24 16.29
C VAL A 21 -3.54 -10.38 17.32
N GLY A 22 -3.33 -9.91 18.55
CA GLY A 22 -4.33 -9.95 19.62
C GLY A 22 -5.61 -9.13 19.36
N ARG A 23 -5.69 -8.37 18.26
CA ARG A 23 -6.91 -7.67 17.83
C ARG A 23 -7.84 -8.54 16.98
N THR A 24 -7.37 -9.66 16.44
CA THR A 24 -8.10 -10.41 15.40
C THR A 24 -9.07 -11.46 15.96
N ALA A 25 -8.83 -12.01 17.16
CA ALA A 25 -9.71 -12.97 17.80
C ALA A 25 -10.44 -12.32 19.00
N ARG A 26 -11.77 -12.24 18.94
CA ARG A 26 -12.65 -11.83 20.04
C ARG A 26 -13.42 -13.04 20.55
N ALA A 27 -13.86 -13.03 21.81
CA ALA A 27 -14.53 -14.16 22.45
C ALA A 27 -15.58 -14.82 21.53
N GLY A 28 -15.39 -16.10 21.22
CA GLY A 28 -16.31 -16.91 20.41
C GLY A 28 -16.09 -16.88 18.89
N ARG A 29 -15.11 -16.14 18.35
CA ARG A 29 -14.78 -16.17 16.91
C ARG A 29 -13.29 -16.44 16.67
N SER A 30 -13.00 -17.26 15.66
CA SER A 30 -11.64 -17.41 15.14
C SER A 30 -11.21 -16.11 14.46
N GLY A 31 -9.99 -15.66 14.79
CA GLY A 31 -9.31 -14.56 14.11
C GLY A 31 -8.14 -15.12 13.31
N MET A 32 -7.91 -14.61 12.11
CA MET A 32 -6.74 -14.96 11.29
C MET A 32 -5.83 -13.74 11.18
N ALA A 33 -4.53 -13.96 11.37
CA ALA A 33 -3.49 -12.97 11.12
C ALA A 33 -2.47 -13.57 10.17
N VAL A 34 -2.24 -12.90 9.04
CA VAL A 34 -1.24 -13.28 8.04
C VAL A 34 -0.11 -12.26 8.09
N SER A 35 1.13 -12.73 8.10
CA SER A 35 2.32 -11.89 8.13
C SER A 35 3.16 -12.14 6.90
N LEU A 36 3.61 -11.07 6.26
CA LEU A 36 4.56 -11.14 5.15
C LEU A 36 5.97 -11.10 5.72
N ILE A 37 6.78 -12.10 5.40
CA ILE A 37 8.10 -12.31 5.99
C ILE A 37 9.11 -12.39 4.85
N THR A 38 10.25 -11.73 5.00
CA THR A 38 11.37 -11.83 4.06
C THR A 38 12.51 -12.67 4.65
N PRO A 39 13.49 -13.14 3.86
CA PRO A 39 14.64 -13.87 4.41
C PRO A 39 15.44 -13.10 5.47
N TYR A 40 15.36 -11.76 5.47
CA TYR A 40 16.01 -10.91 6.49
C TYR A 40 15.34 -10.99 7.87
N ASP A 41 14.12 -11.51 7.94
CA ASP A 41 13.30 -11.55 9.16
C ASP A 41 13.36 -12.91 9.87
N ILE A 42 14.15 -13.88 9.37
CA ILE A 42 14.25 -15.24 9.94
C ILE A 42 14.63 -15.22 11.42
N LEU A 43 15.59 -14.36 11.81
CA LEU A 43 16.01 -14.24 13.20
C LEU A 43 14.87 -13.74 14.11
N ARG A 44 14.10 -12.75 13.64
CA ARG A 44 12.96 -12.18 14.38
C ARG A 44 11.80 -13.17 14.46
N LEU A 45 11.60 -13.97 13.41
CA LEU A 45 10.58 -15.01 13.40
C LEU A 45 10.82 -16.02 14.53
N GLY A 46 12.07 -16.46 14.71
CA GLY A 46 12.44 -17.34 15.81
C GLY A 46 12.17 -16.74 17.19
N GLU A 47 12.49 -15.45 17.40
CA GLU A 47 12.18 -14.74 18.65
C GLU A 47 10.66 -14.66 18.91
N ILE A 48 9.87 -14.42 17.86
CA ILE A 48 8.40 -14.40 17.95
C ILE A 48 7.87 -15.78 18.32
N GLU A 49 8.31 -16.84 17.64
CA GLU A 49 7.90 -18.23 17.88
C GLU A 49 8.22 -18.69 19.30
N GLU A 50 9.39 -18.31 19.83
CA GLU A 50 9.79 -18.59 21.21
C GLU A 50 8.85 -17.92 22.22
N GLN A 51 8.46 -16.65 21.97
CA GLN A 51 7.57 -15.92 22.87
C GLN A 51 6.11 -16.40 22.80
N ILE A 52 5.56 -16.65 21.61
CA ILE A 52 4.17 -17.11 21.44
C ILE A 52 4.01 -18.62 21.68
N LYS A 53 5.14 -19.36 21.79
CA LYS A 53 5.21 -20.82 21.98
C LYS A 53 4.41 -21.60 20.94
N THR A 54 4.26 -21.04 19.76
CA THR A 54 3.48 -21.57 18.64
C THR A 54 4.32 -21.46 17.39
N LYS A 55 4.40 -22.54 16.61
CA LYS A 55 5.08 -22.51 15.32
C LYS A 55 4.17 -21.85 14.29
N LEU A 56 4.71 -20.86 13.58
CA LEU A 56 4.01 -20.20 12.49
C LEU A 56 4.18 -21.05 11.23
N SER A 57 3.06 -21.50 10.67
CA SER A 57 3.06 -22.27 9.42
C SER A 57 2.94 -21.35 8.21
N GLU A 58 3.60 -21.70 7.13
CA GLU A 58 3.39 -21.07 5.84
C GLU A 58 1.91 -21.21 5.41
N TYR A 59 1.31 -20.09 5.03
CA TYR A 59 -0.02 -20.08 4.44
C TYR A 59 0.11 -20.37 2.95
N LYS A 60 -0.41 -21.51 2.50
CA LYS A 60 -0.37 -21.89 1.09
C LYS A 60 -1.29 -20.95 0.30
N ILE A 61 -0.73 -20.37 -0.75
CA ILE A 61 -1.45 -19.54 -1.72
C ILE A 61 -1.39 -20.28 -3.06
N ASP A 62 -2.46 -20.16 -3.85
CA ASP A 62 -2.46 -20.60 -5.24
C ASP A 62 -1.71 -19.57 -6.09
N ASP A 63 -0.57 -19.97 -6.65
CA ASP A 63 0.30 -19.08 -7.43
C ASP A 63 -0.42 -18.53 -8.67
N ASP A 64 -1.27 -19.33 -9.33
CA ASP A 64 -2.01 -18.90 -10.52
C ASP A 64 -3.06 -17.84 -10.17
N GLU A 65 -3.74 -18.00 -9.03
CA GLU A 65 -4.66 -16.99 -8.53
C GLU A 65 -3.92 -15.70 -8.14
N ALA A 66 -2.79 -15.81 -7.45
CA ALA A 66 -1.97 -14.67 -7.06
C ALA A 66 -1.47 -13.88 -8.28
N VAL A 67 -1.02 -14.56 -9.34
CA VAL A 67 -0.57 -13.94 -10.59
C VAL A 67 -1.71 -13.21 -11.30
N LYS A 68 -2.93 -13.79 -11.32
CA LYS A 68 -4.11 -13.12 -11.89
C LYS A 68 -4.44 -11.83 -11.15
N VAL A 69 -4.48 -11.88 -9.82
CA VAL A 69 -4.73 -10.69 -8.99
C VAL A 69 -3.65 -9.63 -9.22
N PHE A 70 -2.38 -10.04 -9.22
CA PHE A 70 -1.25 -9.14 -9.46
C PHE A 70 -1.34 -8.46 -10.83
N THR A 71 -1.70 -9.22 -11.87
CA THR A 71 -1.85 -8.70 -13.24
C THR A 71 -2.97 -7.66 -13.30
N THR A 72 -4.14 -7.97 -12.74
CA THR A 72 -5.27 -7.05 -12.68
C THR A 72 -4.89 -5.75 -11.98
N VAL A 73 -4.30 -5.83 -10.78
CA VAL A 73 -3.87 -4.65 -10.02
C VAL A 73 -2.85 -3.83 -10.80
N SER A 74 -1.89 -4.48 -11.46
CA SER A 74 -0.85 -3.81 -12.24
C SER A 74 -1.40 -3.08 -13.46
N VAL A 75 -2.38 -3.67 -14.16
CA VAL A 75 -3.04 -3.04 -15.31
C VAL A 75 -3.87 -1.84 -14.85
N THR A 76 -4.73 -2.03 -13.85
CA THR A 76 -5.55 -0.94 -13.31
C THR A 76 -4.70 0.22 -12.83
N ARG A 77 -3.59 -0.04 -12.13
CA ARG A 77 -2.67 1.02 -11.68
C ARG A 77 -2.13 1.85 -12.85
N ARG A 78 -1.68 1.18 -13.92
CA ARG A 78 -1.17 1.86 -15.13
C ARG A 78 -2.26 2.66 -15.85
N GLU A 79 -3.47 2.11 -15.94
CA GLU A 79 -4.60 2.80 -16.55
C GLU A 79 -4.98 4.06 -15.75
N GLN A 80 -5.00 3.97 -14.42
CA GLN A 80 -5.26 5.13 -13.55
C GLN A 80 -4.18 6.19 -13.70
N GLU A 81 -2.89 5.81 -13.73
CA GLU A 81 -1.79 6.75 -13.99
C GLU A 81 -1.97 7.46 -15.34
N ALA A 82 -2.29 6.70 -16.41
CA ALA A 82 -2.51 7.26 -17.73
C ALA A 82 -3.75 8.19 -17.79
N GLN A 83 -4.81 7.88 -17.03
CA GLN A 83 -6.00 8.72 -16.93
C GLN A 83 -5.67 10.06 -16.26
N LEU A 84 -4.94 10.04 -15.14
CA LEU A 84 -4.52 11.26 -14.44
C LEU A 84 -3.64 12.15 -15.33
N ASP A 85 -2.69 11.56 -16.06
CA ASP A 85 -1.83 12.30 -17.00
C ASP A 85 -2.64 12.95 -18.13
N ASN A 86 -3.64 12.23 -18.66
CA ASN A 86 -4.48 12.73 -19.74
C ASN A 86 -5.43 13.84 -19.27
N GLU A 87 -5.99 13.71 -18.06
CA GLU A 87 -6.79 14.76 -17.42
C GLU A 87 -5.97 16.04 -17.21
N GLU A 88 -4.72 15.90 -16.75
CA GLU A 88 -3.81 17.03 -16.56
C GLU A 88 -3.49 17.72 -17.89
N PHE A 89 -3.22 16.94 -18.95
CA PHE A 89 -2.99 17.48 -20.29
C PHE A 89 -4.19 18.28 -20.82
N GLU A 90 -5.39 17.72 -20.72
CA GLU A 90 -6.61 18.38 -21.16
C GLU A 90 -6.92 19.65 -20.34
N GLN A 91 -6.65 19.63 -19.03
CA GLN A 91 -6.79 20.82 -18.19
C GLN A 91 -5.81 21.93 -18.59
N ARG A 92 -4.54 21.59 -18.87
CA ARG A 92 -3.54 22.55 -19.36
C ARG A 92 -3.96 23.16 -20.70
N LYS A 93 -4.50 22.35 -21.61
CA LYS A 93 -5.00 22.81 -22.92
C LYS A 93 -6.17 23.78 -22.79
N ARG A 94 -7.16 23.47 -21.93
CA ARG A 94 -8.27 24.39 -21.61
C ARG A 94 -7.75 25.71 -21.05
N ASN A 95 -6.86 25.65 -20.07
CA ASN A 95 -6.26 26.84 -19.47
C ASN A 95 -5.52 27.71 -20.49
N TYR A 96 -4.81 27.11 -21.45
CA TYR A 96 -4.14 27.84 -22.52
C TYR A 96 -5.13 28.51 -23.48
N LYS A 97 -6.22 27.82 -23.84
CA LYS A 97 -7.30 28.35 -24.69
C LYS A 97 -7.95 29.58 -24.05
N ILE A 98 -8.33 29.47 -22.77
CA ILE A 98 -8.92 30.56 -21.99
C ILE A 98 -7.97 31.76 -21.92
N LYS A 99 -6.69 31.53 -21.58
CA LYS A 99 -5.66 32.60 -21.54
C LYS A 99 -5.52 33.32 -22.87
N ARG A 100 -5.60 32.60 -24.00
CA ARG A 100 -5.52 33.19 -25.34
C ARG A 100 -6.71 34.10 -25.65
N TRP A 101 -7.93 33.70 -25.26
CA TRP A 101 -9.14 34.51 -25.44
C TRP A 101 -9.11 35.79 -24.61
N ILE A 102 -8.68 35.69 -23.35
CA ILE A 102 -8.49 36.85 -22.47
C ILE A 102 -7.47 37.82 -23.07
N MET A 103 -6.33 37.33 -23.60
CA MET A 103 -5.34 38.19 -24.25
C MET A 103 -5.84 38.85 -25.55
N ALA A 104 -6.78 38.22 -26.25
CA ALA A 104 -7.41 38.78 -27.44
C ALA A 104 -8.53 39.78 -27.10
N GLY A 105 -8.81 40.03 -25.82
CA GLY A 105 -9.89 40.91 -25.37
C GLY A 105 -11.30 40.32 -25.55
N VAL A 106 -11.40 39.00 -25.75
CA VAL A 106 -12.68 38.29 -25.91
C VAL A 106 -13.06 37.64 -24.59
N ASP A 107 -14.33 37.79 -24.19
CA ASP A 107 -14.88 37.16 -22.99
C ASP A 107 -14.91 35.62 -23.16
N PRO A 108 -14.21 34.84 -22.30
CA PRO A 108 -14.17 33.38 -22.39
C PRO A 108 -15.55 32.71 -22.30
N ASP A 109 -16.45 33.27 -21.51
CA ASP A 109 -17.77 32.67 -21.25
C ASP A 109 -18.68 32.76 -22.48
N ALA A 110 -18.50 33.79 -23.31
CA ALA A 110 -19.20 33.96 -24.58
C ALA A 110 -18.70 33.01 -25.68
N MET A 111 -17.45 32.53 -25.59
CA MET A 111 -16.86 31.59 -26.56
C MET A 111 -17.06 30.11 -26.22
N GLU A 112 -17.39 29.76 -24.97
CA GLU A 112 -17.76 28.38 -24.61
C GLU A 112 -19.24 28.06 -24.89
N ALA A 113 -20.10 29.09 -25.00
CA ALA A 113 -21.54 28.95 -25.21
C ALA A 113 -21.99 28.92 -26.69
N GLY A 114 -21.06 29.06 -27.64
CA GLY A 114 -21.33 29.05 -29.10
C GLY A 114 -20.61 27.91 -29.80
#